data_AF-A0A850T5E6-F1
#
_entry.id   AF-A0A850T5E6-F1
#
_cell.length_a   1.000
_cell.length_b   1.000
_cell.length_c   1.000
_cell.angle_alpha   90.00
_cell.angle_beta   90.00
_cell.angle_gamma   90.00
#
_symmetry.space_group_name_H-M   'P 1'
#
loop_
_entity.id
_entity.type
_entity.pdbx_description
1 polymer ?
#
loop_
_entity_poly.entity_id
_entity_poly.type
_entity_poly.pdbx_seq_one_letter_code
_entity_poly.pdbx_strand_id
1 'polypeptide(L)'
;MLLTDINNLPEFVFTGKKFLRRKEITEAIRGHIAVSGFLAMQNSQYGLITNLSRQFNVSRTFIYDAINSLKSVLSIIFNKAPSKINSVDEKKVLSYILSLRLEGKCS
;
A
#
# COMPACT_ATOMS: atom_id res chain seq x y z
N MET A 1 25.42 -46.35 4.73
CA MET A 1 24.12 -46.44 5.41
C MET A 1 23.31 -45.24 4.94
N LEU A 2 22.28 -45.49 4.14
CA LEU A 2 21.56 -44.49 3.36
C LEU A 2 20.68 -43.62 4.26
N LEU A 3 20.65 -42.32 3.97
CA LEU A 3 19.72 -41.33 4.53
C LEU A 3 18.30 -41.61 4.00
N THR A 4 17.61 -42.57 4.59
CA THR A 4 16.17 -42.77 4.42
C THR A 4 15.51 -42.34 5.71
N ASP A 5 14.95 -41.13 5.74
CA ASP A 5 13.71 -40.77 6.44
C ASP A 5 13.52 -39.25 6.43
N ILE A 6 13.23 -38.72 5.23
CA ILE A 6 12.74 -37.35 5.04
C ILE A 6 11.25 -37.26 5.42
N ASN A 7 10.59 -38.39 5.67
CA ASN A 7 9.14 -38.50 5.84
C ASN A 7 8.63 -38.22 7.27
N ASN A 8 9.52 -37.93 8.23
CA ASN A 8 9.15 -37.68 9.63
C ASN A 8 9.50 -36.28 10.13
N LEU A 9 9.66 -35.31 9.22
CA LEU A 9 9.80 -33.92 9.65
C LEU A 9 8.41 -33.39 10.03
N PRO A 10 8.18 -32.94 11.29
CA PRO A 10 6.92 -32.33 11.67
C PRO A 10 6.66 -31.15 10.73
N GLU A 11 5.43 -31.06 10.24
CA GLU A 11 4.98 -30.16 9.18
C GLU A 11 4.94 -28.68 9.64
N PHE A 12 5.97 -28.20 10.35
CA PHE A 12 6.30 -26.79 10.45
C PHE A 12 7.10 -26.37 9.22
N VAL A 13 6.59 -26.70 8.05
CA VAL A 13 6.97 -25.97 6.84
C VAL A 13 6.37 -24.59 7.02
N PHE A 14 7.19 -23.63 7.43
CA PHE A 14 6.94 -22.20 7.24
C PHE A 14 6.90 -21.91 5.72
N THR A 15 5.92 -22.48 5.03
CA THR A 15 5.40 -21.90 3.81
C THR A 15 4.82 -20.57 4.26
N GLY A 16 5.58 -19.48 4.08
CA GLY A 16 5.11 -18.15 4.43
C GLY A 16 3.70 -17.99 3.87
N LYS A 17 2.69 -18.00 4.75
CA LYS A 17 1.28 -18.07 4.37
C LYS A 17 1.01 -16.87 3.48
N LYS A 18 1.07 -17.08 2.17
CA LYS A 18 0.66 -16.13 1.15
C LYS A 18 -0.78 -15.80 1.49
N PHE A 19 -1.01 -14.55 1.91
CA PHE A 19 -2.24 -14.00 2.47
C PHE A 19 -3.46 -14.91 2.27
N LEU A 20 -3.94 -15.53 3.35
CA LEU A 20 -5.19 -16.31 3.32
C LEU A 20 -6.29 -15.43 2.69
N ARG A 21 -6.75 -15.78 1.49
CA ARG A 21 -7.84 -15.07 0.82
C ARG A 21 -9.09 -15.29 1.67
N ARG A 22 -9.47 -14.29 2.47
CA ARG A 22 -10.75 -14.30 3.19
C ARG A 22 -11.89 -14.41 2.17
N LYS A 23 -12.68 -15.48 2.27
CA LYS A 23 -13.84 -15.74 1.39
C LYS A 23 -14.87 -14.60 1.43
N GLU A 24 -15.01 -13.96 2.59
CA GLU A 24 -15.88 -12.80 2.82
C GLU A 24 -15.53 -11.59 1.94
N ILE A 25 -14.26 -11.47 1.51
CA ILE A 25 -13.82 -10.35 0.68
C ILE A 25 -13.82 -10.82 -0.76
N THR A 26 -14.99 -10.75 -1.39
CA THR A 26 -15.17 -10.98 -2.82
C THR A 26 -14.40 -9.92 -3.62
N GLU A 27 -14.09 -10.23 -4.88
CA GLU A 27 -13.40 -9.30 -5.80
C GLU A 27 -14.14 -7.97 -5.95
N ALA A 28 -15.47 -8.00 -5.97
CA ALA A 28 -16.31 -6.79 -6.00
C ALA A 28 -16.07 -5.89 -4.78
N ILE A 29 -15.99 -6.47 -3.57
CA ILE A 29 -15.73 -5.73 -2.33
C ILE A 29 -14.31 -5.15 -2.36
N ARG A 30 -13.33 -5.92 -2.85
CA ARG A 30 -11.96 -5.43 -3.08
C ARG A 30 -11.94 -4.22 -4.01
N GLY A 31 -12.68 -4.27 -5.12
CA GLY A 31 -12.84 -3.16 -6.05
C GLY A 31 -13.47 -1.94 -5.38
N HIS A 32 -14.55 -2.14 -4.63
CA HIS A 32 -15.22 -1.06 -3.89
C HIS A 32 -14.28 -0.39 -2.89
N ILE A 33 -13.52 -1.16 -2.11
CA ILE A 33 -12.52 -0.64 -1.15
C ILE A 33 -11.43 0.16 -1.89
N ALA A 34 -10.94 -0.34 -3.03
CA ALA A 34 -9.92 0.36 -3.80
C ALA A 34 -10.42 1.70 -4.36
N VAL A 35 -11.63 1.73 -4.93
CA VAL A 35 -12.21 2.96 -5.50
C VAL A 35 -12.55 3.98 -4.42
N SER A 36 -13.20 3.55 -3.34
CA SER A 36 -13.54 4.44 -2.21
C SER A 36 -12.29 4.99 -1.53
N GLY A 37 -11.26 4.15 -1.33
CA GLY A 37 -9.96 4.58 -0.81
C GLY A 37 -9.24 5.55 -1.75
N PHE A 38 -9.27 5.31 -3.06
CA PHE A 38 -8.69 6.20 -4.06
C PHE A 38 -9.35 7.58 -4.07
N LEU A 39 -10.68 7.64 -4.05
CA LEU A 39 -11.44 8.89 -3.98
C LEU A 39 -11.17 9.66 -2.68
N ALA A 40 -11.07 8.95 -1.55
CA ALA A 40 -10.72 9.57 -0.28
C ALA A 40 -9.33 10.22 -0.30
N MET A 41 -8.34 9.58 -0.95
CA MET A 41 -7.01 10.16 -1.13
C MET A 41 -7.05 11.40 -2.03
N GLN A 42 -7.84 11.38 -3.10
CA GLN A 42 -7.92 12.49 -4.05
C GLN A 42 -8.64 13.71 -3.47
N ASN A 43 -9.61 13.50 -2.58
CA ASN A 43 -10.33 14.56 -1.87
C ASN A 43 -9.67 14.99 -0.55
N SER A 44 -8.45 14.51 -0.26
CA SER A 44 -7.72 14.81 0.99
C SER A 44 -8.52 14.54 2.28
N GLN A 45 -9.37 13.50 2.26
CA GLN A 45 -10.20 13.15 3.42
C GLN A 45 -9.43 12.28 4.41
N TYR A 46 -9.00 12.90 5.51
CA TYR A 46 -8.28 12.20 6.58
C TYR A 46 -9.21 11.26 7.37
N GLY A 47 -8.70 10.11 7.78
CA GLY A 47 -9.42 9.13 8.61
C GLY A 47 -10.32 8.14 7.85
N LEU A 48 -10.66 8.41 6.60
CA LEU A 48 -11.57 7.56 5.81
C LEU A 48 -10.99 6.16 5.55
N ILE A 49 -9.69 6.06 5.28
CA ILE A 49 -8.96 4.77 5.16
C ILE A 49 -9.02 3.97 6.48
N THR A 50 -8.97 4.66 7.63
CA THR A 50 -9.10 4.00 8.94
C THR A 50 -10.52 3.50 9.17
N ASN A 51 -11.53 4.27 8.74
CA ASN A 51 -12.93 3.85 8.83
C ASN A 51 -13.22 2.64 7.92
N LEU A 52 -12.73 2.66 6.68
CA LEU A 52 -12.81 1.51 5.76
C LEU A 52 -12.12 0.26 6.33
N SER A 53 -10.95 0.44 6.95
CA SER A 53 -10.22 -0.64 7.61
C SER A 53 -11.04 -1.29 8.72
N ARG A 54 -11.73 -0.50 9.55
CA ARG A 54 -12.62 -0.99 10.60
C ARG A 54 -13.87 -1.64 10.03
N GLN A 55 -14.52 -1.02 9.06
CA GLN A 55 -15.77 -1.49 8.46
C GLN A 55 -15.61 -2.87 7.81
N PHE A 56 -14.53 -3.07 7.06
CA PHE A 56 -14.26 -4.33 6.36
C PHE A 56 -13.34 -5.27 7.15
N ASN A 57 -12.93 -4.89 8.37
CA ASN A 57 -12.00 -5.62 9.22
C ASN A 57 -10.71 -6.05 8.48
N VAL A 58 -10.16 -5.14 7.67
CA VAL A 58 -8.94 -5.30 6.87
C VAL A 58 -7.83 -4.41 7.37
N SER A 59 -6.58 -4.80 7.17
CA SER A 59 -5.45 -3.95 7.49
C SER A 59 -5.43 -2.72 6.58
N ARG A 60 -4.90 -1.60 7.08
CA ARG A 60 -4.68 -0.40 6.27
C ARG A 60 -3.73 -0.69 5.10
N THR A 61 -2.71 -1.53 5.31
CA THR A 61 -1.76 -1.96 4.28
C THR A 61 -2.46 -2.60 3.09
N PHE A 62 -3.42 -3.49 3.34
CA PHE A 62 -4.22 -4.12 2.30
C PHE A 62 -5.01 -3.10 1.46
N ILE A 63 -5.55 -2.05 2.09
CA ILE A 63 -6.27 -0.98 1.38
C ILE A 63 -5.29 -0.23 0.46
N TYR A 64 -4.10 0.12 0.94
CA TYR A 64 -3.08 0.76 0.12
C TYR A 64 -2.64 -0.12 -1.06
N ASP A 65 -2.44 -1.43 -0.84
CA ASP A 65 -2.08 -2.38 -1.89
C ASP A 65 -3.19 -2.49 -2.95
N ALA A 66 -4.45 -2.48 -2.53
CA ALA A 66 -5.60 -2.50 -3.44
C ALA A 66 -5.69 -1.21 -4.26
N ILE A 67 -5.48 -0.05 -3.65
CA ILE A 67 -5.42 1.25 -4.34
C ILE A 67 -4.29 1.27 -5.36
N ASN A 68 -3.10 0.79 -5.00
CA ASN A 68 -1.95 0.76 -5.90
C ASN A 68 -2.19 -0.18 -7.09
N SER A 69 -2.81 -1.33 -6.85
CA SER A 69 -3.23 -2.25 -7.91
C SER A 69 -4.26 -1.62 -8.85
N LEU A 70 -5.20 -0.83 -8.31
CA LEU A 70 -6.14 -0.07 -9.12
C LEU A 70 -5.43 1.01 -9.96
N LYS A 71 -4.50 1.75 -9.36
CA LYS A 71 -3.71 2.79 -10.06
C LYS A 71 -2.88 2.20 -11.21
N SER A 72 -2.27 1.03 -11.02
CA SER A 72 -1.48 0.38 -12.08
C SER A 72 -2.37 -0.04 -13.25
N VAL A 73 -3.53 -0.66 -12.97
CA VAL A 73 -4.51 -1.01 -14.01
C VAL A 73 -5.02 0.22 -14.75
N LEU A 74 -5.37 1.29 -14.03
CA LEU A 74 -5.80 2.55 -14.65
C LEU A 74 -4.69 3.16 -15.51
N SER A 75 -3.43 3.14 -15.07
CA SER A 75 -2.29 3.64 -15.85
C SER A 75 -2.12 2.88 -17.16
N ILE A 76 -2.30 1.55 -17.14
CA ILE A 76 -2.27 0.69 -18.33
C ILE A 76 -3.44 1.03 -19.27
N ILE A 77 -4.67 1.07 -18.75
CA ILE A 77 -5.89 1.32 -19.56
C ILE A 77 -5.85 2.69 -20.22
N PHE A 78 -5.48 3.72 -19.48
CA PHE A 78 -5.45 5.10 -20.00
C PHE A 78 -4.20 5.41 -20.82
N ASN A 79 -3.32 4.42 -21.05
CA ASN A 79 -2.02 4.55 -21.71
C ASN A 79 -1.23 5.78 -21.22
N LYS A 80 -1.47 6.16 -19.97
CA LYS A 80 -0.84 7.30 -19.33
C LYS A 80 0.37 6.69 -18.66
N ALA A 81 1.56 6.91 -19.26
CA ALA A 81 2.82 6.67 -18.58
C ALA A 81 2.67 7.23 -17.16
N PRO A 82 3.08 6.50 -16.11
CA PRO A 82 2.91 6.97 -14.75
C PRO A 82 3.54 8.35 -14.71
N SER A 83 2.69 9.39 -14.65
CA SER A 83 3.17 10.75 -14.44
C SER A 83 3.84 10.62 -13.10
N LYS A 84 5.18 10.64 -13.08
CA LYS A 84 5.97 10.60 -11.85
C LYS A 84 5.24 11.55 -10.91
N ILE A 85 4.55 10.97 -9.92
CA ILE A 85 3.85 11.72 -8.89
C ILE A 85 4.92 12.65 -8.40
N ASN A 86 4.75 13.96 -8.68
CA ASN A 86 5.76 14.99 -8.52
C ASN A 86 6.67 14.60 -7.38
N SER A 87 7.80 13.97 -7.73
CA SER A 87 8.77 13.55 -6.73
C SER A 87 9.32 14.87 -6.29
N VAL A 88 8.73 15.41 -5.22
CA VAL A 88 9.13 16.68 -4.67
C VAL A 88 10.63 16.55 -4.51
N ASP A 89 11.35 17.34 -5.30
CA ASP A 89 12.80 17.18 -5.44
C ASP A 89 13.37 17.38 -4.05
N GLU A 90 13.75 16.27 -3.39
CA GLU A 90 14.07 16.27 -1.95
C GLU A 90 15.16 17.28 -1.65
N LYS A 91 16.05 17.50 -2.62
CA LYS A 91 17.08 18.54 -2.60
C LYS A 91 16.51 19.95 -2.54
N LYS A 92 15.45 20.27 -3.29
CA LYS A 92 14.79 21.58 -3.26
C LYS A 92 14.07 21.82 -1.93
N VAL A 93 13.46 20.79 -1.36
CA VAL A 93 12.81 20.90 -0.04
C VAL A 93 13.85 21.07 1.05
N LEU A 94 14.93 20.29 1.02
CA LEU A 94 16.04 20.42 1.96
C LEU A 94 16.70 21.80 1.84
N SER A 95 16.97 22.29 0.63
CA SER A 95 17.55 23.62 0.45
C SER A 95 16.64 24.72 0.98
N TYR A 96 15.33 24.59 0.78
CA TYR A 96 14.34 25.55 1.26
C TYR A 96 14.21 25.54 2.80
N ILE A 97 14.22 24.37 3.43
CA ILE A 97 14.22 24.25 4.89
C ILE A 97 15.49 24.85 5.48
N LEU A 98 16.65 24.62 4.86
CA LEU A 98 17.93 25.17 5.29
C LEU A 98 17.98 26.69 5.15
N SER A 99 17.45 27.26 4.05
CA SER A 99 17.39 28.71 3.87
C SER A 99 16.52 29.37 4.94
N LEU A 100 15.37 28.78 5.25
CA LEU A 100 14.49 29.29 6.32
C LEU A 100 15.17 29.26 7.71
N ARG A 101 15.99 28.24 8.01
CA ARG A 101 16.75 28.19 9.27
C ARG A 101 17.84 29.25 9.34
N LEU A 102 18.51 29.53 8.23
CA LEU A 102 19.52 30.59 8.14
C LEU A 102 18.90 31.98 8.33
N GLU A 103 17.73 32.22 7.72
CA GLU A 103 17.01 33.48 7.90
C GLU A 103 16.50 33.67 9.34
N GLY A 104 16.05 32.59 9.98
CA GLY A 104 15.53 32.61 11.36
C GLY A 104 16.56 32.78 12.47
N LYS A 105 17.87 32.74 12.18
CA LYS A 105 18.97 32.73 13.19
C LYS A 105 18.76 31.71 14.33
N CYS A 106 18.14 30.57 14.04
CA CYS A 106 17.99 29.50 15.03
C CYS A 106 19.27 28.66 15.06
N SER A 107 19.98 28.70 16.19
CA SER A 107 21.10 27.82 16.55
C SER A 107 20.64 26.42 16.91
#